data_AF-A0A0F9CS87-F1
#
_entry.id   AF-A0A0F9CS87-F1
#
_cell.length_a   1.000
_cell.length_b   1.000
_cell.length_c   1.000
_cell.angle_alpha   90.00
_cell.angle_beta   90.00
_cell.angle_gamma   90.00
#
_symmetry.space_group_name_H-M   'P 1'
#
loop_
_entity.id
_entity.type
_entity.pdbx_description
1 polymer ?
#
loop_
_entity_poly.entity_id
_entity_poly.type
_entity_poly.pdbx_seq_one_letter_code
_entity_poly.pdbx_strand_id
1 'polypeptide(L)'
;MAVNNRIFFAIQSLGFAPDGVVSPVSGTNAPSGFVTAHGVQSVGITTTFNLEQVFELGQLELYENIEGIPDIELTAQKVLDGYPLLYHLATPSGASASLVGRSNEQVYVALNIYQDTQESATGVPLQQLGMSGMFVSALSYTLNVDGNSTEDITLVGNNKEWKASGTD
;
A
#
# COMPACT_ATOMS: atom_id res chain seq x y z
N MET A 1 4.25 23.11 20.94
CA MET A 1 3.92 23.58 19.58
C MET A 1 4.02 22.35 18.70
N ALA A 2 2.96 21.98 17.97
CA ALA A 2 3.05 20.86 17.06
C ALA A 2 4.08 21.19 15.97
N VAL A 3 5.10 20.35 15.84
CA VAL A 3 6.11 20.50 14.78
C VAL A 3 5.44 20.13 13.46
N ASN A 4 5.44 21.04 12.49
CA ASN A 4 4.83 20.80 11.19
C ASN A 4 5.86 20.15 10.26
N ASN A 5 5.93 18.82 10.31
CA ASN A 5 6.84 18.04 9.48
C ASN A 5 6.22 17.81 8.10
N ARG A 6 6.97 18.13 7.04
CA ARG A 6 6.49 17.99 5.67
C ARG A 6 6.67 16.56 5.17
N ILE A 7 5.63 15.99 4.56
CA ILE A 7 5.74 14.73 3.81
C ILE A 7 6.03 15.05 2.34
N PHE A 8 7.06 14.40 1.77
CA PHE A 8 7.45 14.57 0.37
C PHE A 8 8.05 13.28 -0.20
N PHE A 9 8.15 13.21 -1.53
CA PHE A 9 8.44 11.98 -2.27
C PHE A 9 9.72 11.24 -1.83
N ALA A 10 10.78 11.95 -1.42
CA ALA A 10 12.06 11.33 -1.12
C ALA A 10 12.05 10.51 0.19
N ILE A 11 11.14 10.82 1.11
CA ILE A 11 10.99 10.17 2.41
C ILE A 11 9.84 9.16 2.42
N GLN A 12 9.41 8.70 1.25
CA GLN A 12 8.35 7.70 1.10
C GLN A 12 8.91 6.48 0.36
N SER A 13 8.52 5.28 0.79
CA SER A 13 8.83 4.04 0.06
C SER A 13 7.67 3.07 0.09
N LEU A 14 7.52 2.32 -1.01
CA LEU A 14 6.51 1.29 -1.14
C LEU A 14 7.19 -0.08 -1.02
N GLY A 15 6.67 -0.98 -0.20
CA GLY A 15 7.18 -2.33 -0.01
C GLY A 15 6.09 -3.39 -0.13
N PHE A 16 6.50 -4.60 -0.50
CA PHE A 16 5.62 -5.75 -0.69
C PHE A 16 6.16 -6.97 0.03
N ALA A 17 5.30 -7.71 0.71
CA ALA A 17 5.62 -8.98 1.36
C ALA A 17 4.50 -10.00 1.10
N PRO A 18 4.79 -11.31 1.18
CA PRO A 18 3.73 -12.32 1.27
C PRO A 18 2.71 -11.97 2.36
N ASP A 19 1.44 -12.29 2.14
CA ASP A 19 0.41 -12.08 3.15
C ASP A 19 0.73 -12.85 4.44
N GLY A 20 0.32 -12.30 5.59
CA GLY A 20 0.62 -12.86 6.91
C GLY A 20 2.03 -12.53 7.45
N VAL A 21 2.90 -11.88 6.68
CA VAL A 21 4.15 -11.32 7.22
C VAL A 21 3.84 -10.17 8.17
N VAL A 22 4.36 -10.25 9.40
CA VAL A 22 4.24 -9.16 10.36
C VAL A 22 5.14 -8.02 9.92
N SER A 23 4.56 -6.86 9.64
CA SER A 23 5.34 -5.66 9.35
C SER A 23 5.97 -5.07 10.61
N PRO A 24 7.30 -5.04 10.76
CA PRO A 24 7.96 -4.40 11.89
C PRO A 24 8.05 -2.90 11.66
N VAL A 25 7.51 -2.11 12.58
CA VAL A 25 7.69 -0.64 12.62
C VAL A 25 8.70 -0.24 13.71
N SER A 26 9.10 -1.18 14.57
CA SER A 26 10.19 -0.98 15.53
C SER A 26 11.50 -1.50 14.97
N GLY A 27 12.59 -0.75 15.20
CA GLY A 27 13.95 -0.98 14.69
C GLY A 27 14.66 -2.25 15.17
N THR A 28 13.93 -3.32 15.47
CA THR A 28 14.52 -4.66 15.54
C THR A 28 14.74 -5.16 14.12
N ASN A 29 16.00 -5.41 13.78
CA ASN A 29 16.49 -6.01 12.52
C ASN A 29 15.96 -7.45 12.29
N ALA A 30 14.65 -7.67 12.37
CA ALA A 30 14.04 -8.85 11.79
C ALA A 30 14.00 -8.61 10.27
N PRO A 31 14.41 -9.58 9.43
CA PRO A 31 14.15 -9.50 8.01
C PRO A 31 12.64 -9.50 7.83
N SER A 32 12.06 -8.30 7.78
CA SER A 32 10.70 -8.10 7.32
C SER A 32 10.68 -8.70 5.91
N GLY A 33 9.82 -9.67 5.62
CA GLY A 33 9.69 -10.26 4.28
C GLY A 33 9.31 -9.25 3.18
N PHE A 34 9.33 -7.96 3.49
CA PHE A 34 9.11 -6.83 2.62
C PHE A 34 10.30 -6.58 1.71
N VAL A 35 10.00 -6.55 0.42
CA VAL A 35 10.89 -6.09 -0.64
C VAL A 35 10.43 -4.70 -1.05
N THR A 36 11.33 -3.72 -0.95
CA THR A 36 11.03 -2.35 -1.38
C THR A 36 10.97 -2.27 -2.91
N ALA A 37 9.94 -1.63 -3.44
CA ALA A 37 9.81 -1.34 -4.86
C ALA A 37 10.66 -0.12 -5.22
N HIS A 38 11.53 -0.30 -6.22
CA HIS A 38 12.32 0.79 -6.80
C HIS A 38 11.53 1.49 -7.91
N GLY A 39 12.00 2.64 -8.40
CA GLY A 39 11.42 3.29 -9.59
C GLY A 39 9.95 3.74 -9.49
N VAL A 40 9.33 3.67 -8.30
CA VAL A 40 7.95 4.11 -8.07
C VAL A 40 7.87 5.63 -8.18
N GLN A 41 6.94 6.12 -9.00
CA GLN A 41 6.75 7.55 -9.26
C GLN A 41 5.53 8.13 -8.54
N SER A 42 4.50 7.31 -8.35
CA SER A 42 3.28 7.72 -7.65
C SER A 42 2.62 6.53 -6.99
N VAL A 43 2.03 6.79 -5.82
CA VAL A 43 1.18 5.87 -5.08
C VAL A 43 -0.09 6.63 -4.68
N GLY A 44 -1.23 6.10 -5.06
CA GLY A 44 -2.55 6.55 -4.65
C GLY A 44 -3.21 5.48 -3.80
N ILE A 45 -3.84 5.87 -2.69
CA ILE A 45 -4.56 4.96 -1.81
C ILE A 45 -5.89 5.60 -1.47
N THR A 46 -6.97 4.93 -1.86
CA THR A 46 -8.35 5.34 -1.58
C THR A 46 -8.98 4.31 -0.66
N THR A 47 -9.70 4.77 0.35
CA THR A 47 -10.45 3.90 1.26
C THR A 47 -11.87 4.43 1.36
N THR A 48 -12.85 3.58 1.04
CA THR A 48 -14.27 3.92 1.07
C THR A 48 -14.95 3.06 2.11
N PHE A 49 -15.73 3.69 2.99
CA PHE A 49 -16.59 3.01 3.94
C PHE A 49 -18.01 3.05 3.43
N ASN A 50 -18.58 1.88 3.17
CA ASN A 50 -19.99 1.76 2.84
C ASN A 50 -20.79 1.84 4.15
N LEU A 51 -21.75 2.76 4.18
CA LEU A 51 -22.47 3.15 5.38
C LEU A 51 -23.97 2.86 5.17
N GLU A 52 -24.55 2.03 6.02
CA GLU A 52 -25.98 1.74 6.01
C GLU A 52 -26.70 2.63 7.04
N GLN A 53 -27.69 3.37 6.55
CA GLN A 53 -28.46 4.32 7.34
C GLN A 53 -29.71 3.64 7.93
N VAL A 54 -29.77 3.56 9.26
CA VAL A 54 -30.94 3.06 9.99
C VAL A 54 -31.78 4.24 10.50
N PHE A 55 -33.09 4.19 10.25
CA PHE A 55 -34.06 5.18 10.73
C PHE A 55 -34.95 4.55 11.80
N GLU A 56 -35.34 5.32 12.82
CA GLU A 56 -36.40 4.92 13.74
C GLU A 56 -37.67 5.77 13.52
N LEU A 57 -38.81 5.20 13.89
CA LEU A 57 -40.10 5.88 13.74
C LEU A 57 -40.24 6.96 14.82
N GLY A 58 -40.43 8.21 14.39
CA GLY A 58 -40.70 9.34 15.29
C GLY A 58 -39.58 10.38 15.38
N GLN A 59 -38.46 10.19 14.68
CA GLN A 59 -37.43 11.21 14.51
C GLN A 59 -37.07 11.44 13.05
N LEU A 60 -36.63 12.67 12.75
CA LEU A 60 -36.15 13.07 11.42
C LEU A 60 -34.64 12.80 11.26
N GLU A 61 -33.92 12.67 12.37
CA GLU A 61 -32.49 12.40 12.39
C GLU A 61 -32.21 10.88 12.26
N LEU A 62 -31.00 10.56 11.82
CA LEU A 62 -30.55 9.19 11.64
C LEU A 62 -30.40 8.50 13.01
N TYR A 63 -30.92 7.28 13.16
CA TYR A 63 -30.80 6.52 14.41
C TYR A 63 -29.38 6.00 14.60
N GLU A 64 -28.87 5.31 13.57
CA GLU A 64 -27.53 4.76 13.58
C GLU A 64 -27.02 4.68 12.13
N ASN A 65 -25.71 4.88 11.99
CA ASN A 65 -25.01 4.62 10.75
C ASN A 65 -24.14 3.37 10.95
N ILE A 66 -24.56 2.24 10.40
CA ILE A 66 -23.84 0.98 10.54
C ILE A 66 -22.71 0.99 9.50
N GLU A 67 -21.48 0.85 9.99
CA GLU A 67 -20.27 0.81 9.16
C GLU A 67 -20.05 -0.60 8.60
N GLY A 68 -19.94 -0.69 7.27
CA GLY A 68 -19.56 -1.91 6.57
C GLY A 68 -18.04 -2.15 6.56
N ILE A 69 -17.63 -3.25 5.94
CA ILE A 69 -16.21 -3.52 5.70
C ILE A 69 -15.68 -2.48 4.70
N PRO A 70 -14.51 -1.86 4.94
CA PRO A 70 -13.94 -0.89 4.01
C PRO A 70 -13.45 -1.56 2.73
N ASP A 71 -13.64 -0.85 1.62
CA ASP A 71 -13.01 -1.15 0.35
C ASP A 71 -11.77 -0.26 0.18
N ILE A 72 -10.61 -0.89 -0.01
CA ILE A 72 -9.33 -0.20 -0.21
C ILE A 72 -8.85 -0.46 -1.63
N GLU A 73 -8.52 0.60 -2.33
CA GLU A 73 -7.87 0.56 -3.63
C GLU A 73 -6.51 1.27 -3.54
N LEU A 74 -5.46 0.58 -3.97
CA LEU A 74 -4.12 1.12 -4.12
C LEU A 74 -3.73 1.11 -5.59
N THR A 75 -3.32 2.26 -6.11
CA THR A 75 -2.75 2.40 -7.45
C THR A 75 -1.29 2.82 -7.34
N ALA A 76 -0.37 2.11 -7.99
CA ALA A 76 1.03 2.49 -8.02
C ALA A 76 1.57 2.47 -9.45
N GLN A 77 2.35 3.49 -9.79
CA GLN A 77 3.05 3.62 -11.06
C GLN A 77 4.56 3.50 -10.82
N LYS A 78 5.24 2.69 -11.62
CA LYS A 78 6.69 2.50 -11.60
C LYS A 78 7.27 2.63 -13.00
N VAL A 79 8.49 3.17 -13.10
CA VAL A 79 9.28 3.12 -14.34
C VAL A 79 9.88 1.74 -14.56
N LEU A 80 9.90 1.27 -15.81
CA LEU A 80 10.60 0.06 -16.19
C LEU A 80 12.12 0.29 -16.16
N ASP A 81 12.74 -0.03 -15.03
CA ASP A 81 14.13 0.29 -14.67
C ASP A 81 15.05 -0.94 -14.50
N GLY A 82 14.54 -2.14 -14.79
CA GLY A 82 15.25 -3.41 -14.63
C GLY A 82 15.21 -4.00 -13.21
N TYR A 83 14.70 -3.27 -12.22
CA TYR A 83 14.31 -3.87 -10.93
C TYR A 83 13.03 -4.70 -11.08
N PRO A 84 12.74 -5.62 -10.14
CA PRO A 84 11.50 -6.39 -10.17
C PRO A 84 10.26 -5.53 -10.42
N LEU A 85 9.38 -6.03 -11.28
CA LEU A 85 8.12 -5.40 -11.63
C LEU A 85 7.18 -5.41 -10.42
N LEU A 86 6.32 -4.41 -10.29
CA LEU A 86 5.32 -4.33 -9.22
C LEU A 86 4.42 -5.56 -9.22
N TYR A 87 4.04 -6.07 -10.39
CA TYR A 87 3.25 -7.30 -10.49
C TYR A 87 3.93 -8.51 -9.87
N HIS A 88 5.26 -8.63 -10.02
CA HIS A 88 6.01 -9.75 -9.45
C HIS A 88 6.17 -9.60 -7.94
N LEU A 89 6.37 -8.37 -7.46
CA LEU A 89 6.40 -8.05 -6.03
C LEU A 89 5.02 -8.26 -5.38
N ALA A 90 3.94 -7.98 -6.12
CA ALA A 90 2.57 -8.19 -5.70
C ALA A 90 2.11 -9.66 -5.73
N THR A 91 2.89 -10.56 -6.33
CA THR A 91 2.54 -11.99 -6.44
C THR A 91 3.73 -12.88 -6.05
N PRO A 92 4.29 -12.72 -4.84
CA PRO A 92 5.59 -13.31 -4.49
C PRO A 92 5.57 -14.85 -4.45
N SER A 93 4.44 -15.48 -4.10
CA SER A 93 4.31 -16.94 -3.97
C SER A 93 3.43 -17.59 -5.05
N GLY A 94 3.24 -16.90 -6.18
CA GLY A 94 2.41 -17.40 -7.28
C GLY A 94 2.80 -18.82 -7.71
N ALA A 95 1.83 -19.74 -7.75
CA ALA A 95 2.05 -21.17 -7.97
C ALA A 95 2.62 -21.53 -9.35
N SER A 96 2.50 -20.62 -10.34
CA SER A 96 3.13 -20.73 -11.65
C SER A 96 3.33 -19.35 -12.28
N ALA A 97 4.05 -19.29 -13.41
CA ALA A 97 4.21 -18.06 -14.19
C ALA A 97 2.93 -17.65 -14.97
N SER A 98 1.88 -18.47 -14.95
CA SER A 98 0.62 -18.13 -15.62
C SER A 98 -0.16 -17.07 -14.83
N LEU A 99 -1.04 -16.35 -15.53
CA LEU A 99 -1.98 -15.43 -14.91
C LEU A 99 -2.82 -16.13 -13.83
N VAL A 100 -3.33 -17.32 -14.13
CA VAL A 100 -4.14 -18.12 -13.19
C VAL A 100 -3.35 -18.51 -11.94
N GLY A 101 -2.05 -18.80 -12.08
CA GLY A 101 -1.20 -19.14 -10.95
C GLY A 101 -0.85 -17.96 -10.04
N ARG A 102 -1.06 -16.72 -10.50
CA ARG A 102 -0.73 -15.48 -9.79
C ARG A 102 -1.95 -14.66 -9.39
N SER A 103 -3.10 -14.85 -10.02
CA SER A 103 -4.32 -14.06 -9.79
C SER A 103 -4.93 -14.24 -8.41
N ASN A 104 -4.72 -15.41 -7.79
CA ASN A 104 -5.27 -15.73 -6.47
C ASN A 104 -4.28 -15.45 -5.33
N GLU A 105 -3.09 -14.94 -5.64
CA GLU A 105 -2.09 -14.63 -4.62
C GLU A 105 -2.47 -13.35 -3.88
N GLN A 106 -2.44 -13.42 -2.54
CA GLN A 106 -2.61 -12.27 -1.66
C GLN A 106 -1.25 -11.68 -1.30
N VAL A 107 -1.20 -10.36 -1.16
CA VAL A 107 0.01 -9.64 -0.79
C VAL A 107 -0.24 -8.65 0.34
N TYR A 108 0.76 -8.48 1.18
CA TYR A 108 0.86 -7.37 2.12
C TYR A 108 1.64 -6.24 1.45
N VAL A 109 1.01 -5.06 1.34
CA VAL A 109 1.65 -3.83 0.84
C VAL A 109 1.86 -2.86 1.99
N ALA A 110 3.04 -2.23 2.06
CA ALA A 110 3.33 -1.20 3.05
C ALA A 110 3.81 0.09 2.38
N LEU A 111 3.21 1.21 2.75
CA LEU A 111 3.73 2.55 2.46
C LEU A 111 4.43 3.08 3.70
N ASN A 112 5.74 3.26 3.61
CA ASN A 112 6.58 3.77 4.68
C ASN A 112 6.81 5.27 4.53
N ILE A 113 6.79 5.98 5.66
CA ILE A 113 7.05 7.42 5.75
C ILE A 113 8.17 7.63 6.76
N TYR A 114 9.24 8.28 6.32
CA TYR A 114 10.45 8.50 7.10
C TYR A 114 10.49 9.94 7.67
N GLN A 115 11.53 10.25 8.44
CA GLN A 115 11.72 11.60 8.98
C GLN A 115 11.99 12.61 7.86
N ASP A 116 11.47 13.83 8.00
CA ASP A 116 11.61 14.91 7.02
C ASP A 116 13.02 15.52 6.95
N THR A 117 13.88 15.17 7.90
CA THR A 117 15.31 15.49 7.93
C THR A 117 16.13 14.57 7.04
N GLN A 118 15.56 13.50 6.50
CA GLN A 118 16.25 12.57 5.62
C GLN A 118 16.18 13.00 4.15
N GLU A 119 17.26 12.74 3.42
CA GLU A 119 17.33 12.95 1.96
C GLU A 119 16.84 11.73 1.17
N SER A 120 16.56 10.62 1.85
CA SER A 120 16.09 9.36 1.25
C SER A 120 15.39 8.48 2.28
N ALA A 121 14.38 7.72 1.83
CA ALA A 121 13.61 6.73 2.59
C ALA A 121 14.48 5.58 3.13
N THR A 122 15.19 5.81 4.24
CA THR A 122 16.22 4.90 4.77
C THR A 122 16.16 4.80 6.29
N GLY A 123 16.53 3.64 6.84
CA GLY A 123 16.47 3.38 8.28
C GLY A 123 15.08 2.96 8.74
N VAL A 124 14.67 3.43 9.93
CA VAL A 124 13.38 3.06 10.54
C VAL A 124 12.32 4.06 10.10
N PRO A 125 11.21 3.62 9.49
CA PRO A 125 10.12 4.53 9.14
C PRO A 125 9.45 5.08 10.41
N LEU A 126 9.11 6.36 10.40
CA LEU A 126 8.39 7.01 11.48
C LEU A 126 6.95 6.49 11.55
N GLN A 127 6.32 6.37 10.38
CA GLN A 127 4.98 5.84 10.22
C GLN A 127 4.93 4.88 9.05
N GLN A 128 4.06 3.90 9.16
CA GLN A 128 3.80 2.95 8.10
C GLN A 128 2.30 2.75 7.97
N LEU A 129 1.84 2.75 6.72
CA LEU A 129 0.53 2.30 6.34
C LEU A 129 0.62 0.90 5.77
N GLY A 130 0.12 -0.09 6.51
CA GLY A 130 0.07 -1.48 6.10
C GLY A 130 -1.29 -1.83 5.51
N MET A 131 -1.30 -2.62 4.43
CA MET A 131 -2.50 -3.15 3.81
C MET A 131 -2.28 -4.64 3.56
N SER A 132 -3.02 -5.50 4.27
CA SER A 132 -2.88 -6.97 4.21
C SER A 132 -3.98 -7.56 3.33
N GLY A 133 -3.74 -8.75 2.76
CA GLY A 133 -4.75 -9.48 1.99
C GLY A 133 -5.13 -8.81 0.66
N MET A 134 -4.25 -7.99 0.10
CA MET A 134 -4.51 -7.27 -1.16
C MET A 134 -4.39 -8.22 -2.36
N PHE A 135 -5.21 -8.02 -3.39
CA PHE A 135 -5.16 -8.73 -4.66
C PHE A 135 -4.90 -7.77 -5.82
N VAL A 136 -4.20 -8.23 -6.86
CA VAL A 136 -4.03 -7.45 -8.10
C VAL A 136 -5.36 -7.44 -8.87
N SER A 137 -5.94 -6.26 -9.03
CA SER A 137 -7.18 -6.03 -9.79
C SER A 137 -6.91 -5.67 -11.25
N ALA A 138 -5.90 -4.84 -11.50
CA ALA A 138 -5.52 -4.41 -12.84
C ALA A 138 -4.00 -4.24 -12.97
N LEU A 139 -3.50 -4.50 -14.18
CA LEU A 139 -2.11 -4.32 -14.56
C LEU A 139 -2.07 -3.73 -15.97
N SER A 140 -1.34 -2.63 -16.16
CA SER A 140 -1.13 -2.00 -17.45
C SER A 140 0.34 -1.68 -17.67
N TYR A 141 0.81 -1.81 -18.91
CA TYR A 141 2.15 -1.39 -19.31
C TYR A 141 2.04 -0.34 -20.41
N THR A 142 2.72 0.78 -20.21
CA THR A 142 2.86 1.82 -21.22
C THR A 142 4.27 1.77 -21.77
N LEU A 143 4.40 1.32 -23.02
CA LEU A 143 5.69 1.22 -23.72
C LEU A 143 5.82 2.37 -24.71
N ASN A 144 6.60 3.37 -24.33
CA ASN A 144 6.80 4.56 -25.14
C ASN A 144 8.02 4.40 -26.05
N VAL A 145 7.94 4.90 -27.29
CA VAL A 145 9.10 5.00 -28.20
C VAL A 145 10.01 6.17 -27.81
N ASP A 146 9.41 7.23 -27.25
CA ASP A 146 10.08 8.39 -26.69
C ASP A 146 9.64 8.61 -25.23
N GLY A 147 10.59 8.77 -24.32
CA GLY A 147 10.33 8.90 -22.88
C GLY A 147 10.38 7.58 -22.12
N ASN A 148 10.02 7.61 -20.84
CA ASN A 148 10.08 6.43 -19.98
C ASN A 148 8.86 5.52 -20.22
N SER A 149 9.11 4.21 -20.22
CA SER A 149 8.06 3.20 -20.16
C SER A 149 7.67 2.92 -18.71
N THR A 150 6.39 2.70 -18.45
CA THR A 150 5.85 2.54 -17.09
C THR A 150 5.02 1.27 -16.93
N GLU A 151 4.95 0.81 -15.69
CA GLU A 151 4.06 -0.23 -15.19
C GLU A 151 3.09 0.40 -14.18
N ASP A 152 1.81 0.18 -14.39
CA ASP A 152 0.73 0.64 -13.53
C ASP A 152 -0.01 -0.58 -12.97
N ILE A 153 -0.09 -0.65 -11.63
CA ILE A 153 -0.80 -1.72 -10.93
C ILE A 153 -1.90 -1.14 -10.05
N THR A 154 -3.04 -1.83 -10.02
CA THR A 154 -4.13 -1.59 -9.07
C THR A 154 -4.27 -2.80 -8.17
N LEU A 155 -4.24 -2.58 -6.86
CA LEU A 155 -4.51 -3.59 -5.85
C LEU A 155 -5.76 -3.24 -5.07
N VAL A 156 -6.55 -4.26 -4.73
CA VAL A 156 -7.78 -4.12 -3.94
C VAL A 156 -7.74 -5.01 -2.71
N GLY A 157 -8.33 -4.56 -1.62
CA GLY A 157 -8.43 -5.33 -0.39
C GLY A 157 -9.27 -4.60 0.64
N ASN A 158 -9.28 -5.10 1.87
CA ASN A 158 -10.20 -4.65 2.91
C ASN A 158 -9.57 -4.49 4.30
N ASN A 159 -8.26 -4.72 4.43
CA ASN A 159 -7.54 -4.55 5.69
C ASN A 159 -6.45 -3.49 5.52
N LYS A 160 -6.57 -2.39 6.28
CA LYS A 160 -5.63 -1.28 6.30
C LYS A 160 -5.38 -0.84 7.74
N GLU A 161 -4.12 -0.70 8.09
CA GLU A 161 -3.68 -0.30 9.43
C GLU A 161 -2.60 0.78 9.35
N TRP A 162 -2.65 1.72 10.29
CA TRP A 162 -1.55 2.65 10.52
C TRP A 162 -0.74 2.18 11.73
N LYS A 163 0.57 2.17 11.56
CA LYS A 163 1.54 1.85 12.62
C LYS A 163 2.52 3.00 12.75
N ALA A 164 2.85 3.37 13.98
CA ALA A 164 3.87 4.36 14.29
C ALA A 164 5.06 3.66 14.95
N SER A 165 6.26 4.16 14.69
CA SER A 165 7.44 3.77 15.48
C SER A 165 7.31 4.43 16.84
N GLY A 166 7.46 3.64 17.91
CA GLY A 166 7.12 4.02 19.29
C GLY A 166 8.07 5.03 19.94
N THR A 167 8.32 6.17 19.29
CA THR A 167 9.00 7.33 19.86
C THR A 167 8.17 8.57 19.58
N ASP A 168 7.36 8.94 20.57
CA ASP A 168 6.84 10.30 20.74
C ASP A 168 7.99 11.32 20.87
#